data_AF-A0A561DEA9-F1
#
_entry.id   AF-A0A561DEA9-F1
#
_cell.length_a   1.000
_cell.length_b   1.000
_cell.length_c   1.000
_cell.angle_alpha   90.00
_cell.angle_beta   90.00
_cell.angle_gamma   90.00
#
_symmetry.space_group_name_H-M   'P 1'
#
loop_
_entity.id
_entity.type
_entity.pdbx_description
1 polymer ?
#
loop_
_entity_poly.entity_id
_entity_poly.type
_entity_poly.pdbx_seq_one_letter_code
_entity_poly.pdbx_strand_id
1 'polypeptide(L)' 'MNKYDLFNQIVLNNGNVRLSPISSKDEAENLVFLAHQLEREGKISLLEFCIEKDPIAVSLKTKLIIKSN' A
#
# COMPACT_ATOMS: atom_id res chain seq x y z
N MET A 1 -4.83 7.75 -6.53
CA MET A 1 -3.79 8.07 -5.51
C MET A 1 -2.39 7.90 -6.12
N ASN A 2 -1.40 8.71 -5.74
CA ASN A 2 -0.01 8.56 -6.21
C ASN A 2 0.89 7.77 -5.21
N LYS A 3 2.12 7.42 -5.61
CA LYS A 3 3.06 6.62 -4.79
C LYS A 3 3.43 7.28 -3.45
N TYR A 4 3.61 8.60 -3.44
CA TYR A 4 4.00 9.35 -2.24
C TYR A 4 2.84 9.39 -1.23
N ASP A 5 1.62 9.62 -1.71
CA ASP A 5 0.42 9.58 -0.88
C ASP A 5 0.24 8.19 -0.25
N LEU A 6 0.44 7.13 -1.05
CA LEU A 6 0.38 5.75 -0.56
C LEU A 6 1.42 5.50 0.53
N PHE A 7 2.67 5.92 0.32
CA PHE A 7 3.72 5.77 1.32
C PHE A 7 3.39 6.52 2.61
N ASN A 8 2.86 7.73 2.51
CA ASN A 8 2.42 8.50 3.68
C ASN A 8 1.30 7.79 4.44
N GLN A 9 0.32 7.23 3.74
CA GLN A 9 -0.74 6.41 4.38
C GLN A 9 -0.13 5.20 5.11
N ILE A 10 0.84 4.52 4.50
CA ILE A 10 1.55 3.39 5.11
C ILE A 10 2.27 3.82 6.39
N VAL A 11 2.99 4.94 6.36
CA VAL A 11 3.71 5.47 7.53
C VAL A 11 2.73 5.87 8.64
N LEU A 12 1.68 6.61 8.32
CA LEU A 12 0.69 7.09 9.27
C LEU A 12 -0.05 5.95 9.98
N ASN A 13 -0.28 4.83 9.29
CA ASN A 13 -0.95 3.67 9.85
C ASN A 13 0.02 2.55 10.30
N ASN A 14 1.29 2.91 10.56
CA ASN A 14 2.32 1.99 11.04
C ASN A 14 2.37 0.66 10.26
N GLY A 15 2.31 0.78 8.94
CA GLY A 15 2.41 -0.35 8.02
C GLY A 15 1.09 -1.04 7.66
N ASN A 16 -0.03 -0.75 8.32
CA ASN A 16 -1.31 -1.44 8.10
C ASN A 16 -2.34 -0.49 7.51
N VAL A 17 -2.59 -0.57 6.20
CA VAL A 17 -3.49 0.36 5.51
C VAL A 17 -4.66 -0.40 4.90
N ARG A 18 -5.87 0.13 5.04
CA ARG A 18 -7.03 -0.27 4.25
C ARG A 18 -7.56 0.93 3.47
N LEU A 19 -7.47 0.86 2.14
CA LEU A 19 -7.94 1.88 1.22
C LEU A 19 -9.32 1.47 0.69
N SER A 20 -10.35 2.21 1.07
CA SER A 20 -11.74 1.96 0.68
C SER A 20 -12.56 3.26 0.79
N PRO A 21 -13.58 3.47 -0.06
CA PRO A 21 -13.88 2.71 -1.26
C PRO A 21 -12.91 3.03 -2.41
N ILE A 22 -12.66 2.06 -3.29
CA ILE A 22 -11.86 2.24 -4.51
C ILE A 22 -12.80 2.25 -5.72
N SER A 23 -12.48 3.09 -6.71
CA SER A 23 -13.40 3.38 -7.83
C SER A 23 -13.48 2.26 -8.86
N SER A 24 -12.42 1.46 -9.00
CA SER A 24 -12.34 0.37 -9.97
C SER A 24 -11.31 -0.69 -9.58
N LYS A 25 -11.39 -1.85 -10.24
CA LYS A 25 -10.38 -2.90 -10.12
C LYS A 25 -8.99 -2.41 -10.59
N ASP A 26 -8.92 -1.62 -11.66
CA ASP A 26 -7.66 -1.08 -12.18
C ASP A 26 -7.00 -0.14 -11.15
N GLU A 27 -7.79 0.67 -10.44
CA GLU A 27 -7.27 1.52 -9.36
C GLU A 27 -6.71 0.66 -8.21
N ALA A 28 -7.38 -0.44 -7.87
CA ALA A 28 -6.89 -1.38 -6.85
C ALA A 28 -5.58 -2.07 -7.27
N GLU A 29 -5.48 -2.54 -8.50
CA GLU A 29 -4.25 -3.16 -9.04
C GLU A 29 -3.10 -2.14 -9.10
N ASN A 30 -3.39 -0.89 -9.46
CA ASN A 30 -2.40 0.18 -9.45
C ASN A 30 -1.88 0.46 -8.03
N LEU A 31 -2.72 0.44 -7.00
CA LEU A 31 -2.27 0.60 -5.60
C LEU A 31 -1.32 -0.51 -5.16
N VAL A 32 -1.61 -1.76 -5.53
CA VAL A 32 -0.71 -2.90 -5.25
C VAL A 32 0.60 -2.76 -6.03
N PHE A 33 0.54 -2.32 -7.28
CA PHE A 33 1.73 -2.04 -8.08
C PHE A 33 2.63 -0.97 -7.43
N LEU A 34 2.04 0.13 -6.93
CA LEU A 34 2.77 1.18 -6.22
C LEU A 34 3.40 0.67 -4.92
N ALA A 35 2.72 -0.22 -4.18
CA ALA A 35 3.29 -0.85 -2.99
C ALA A 35 4.54 -1.69 -3.31
N HIS A 36 4.53 -2.46 -4.40
CA HIS A 36 5.72 -3.18 -4.86
C HIS A 36 6.85 -2.26 -5.33
N GLN A 37 6.54 -1.09 -5.90
CA GLN A 37 7.58 -0.12 -6.22
C GLN A 37 8.27 0.41 -4.96
N LEU A 38 7.51 0.73 -3.91
CA LEU A 38 8.06 1.15 -2.61
C LEU A 38 8.92 0.05 -1.96
N GLU A 39 8.53 -1.20 -2.14
CA GLU A 39 9.31 -2.35 -1.70
C GLU A 39 10.65 -2.47 -2.45
N ARG A 40 10.63 -2.36 -3.78
CA ARG A 40 11.86 -2.35 -4.60
C ARG A 40 12.80 -1.20 -4.26
N GLU A 41 12.24 -0.05 -3.87
CA GLU A 41 13.00 1.12 -3.42
C GLU A 41 13.55 0.96 -1.99
N GLY A 42 13.23 -0.14 -1.30
CA GLY A 42 13.64 -0.41 0.07
C GLY A 42 13.03 0.56 1.08
N LYS A 43 11.86 1.13 0.78
CA LYS A 43 11.10 2.00 1.72
C LYS A 43 10.26 1.17 2.68
N ILE A 44 9.69 0.10 2.18
CA ILE A 44 8.84 -0.84 2.92
C ILE A 44 9.23 -2.28 2.57
N SER A 45 8.78 -3.23 3.36
CA SER A 45 8.63 -4.64 2.95
C SER A 45 7.14 -4.96 2.93
N LEU A 46 6.63 -5.45 1.80
CA LEU A 46 5.22 -5.82 1.65
C LEU A 46 5.04 -7.24 2.18
N LEU A 47 4.31 -7.37 3.30
CA LEU A 47 4.10 -8.66 3.97
C LEU A 47 2.88 -9.38 3.43
N GLU A 48 1.79 -8.63 3.20
CA GLU A 48 0.52 -9.16 2.71
C GLU A 48 -0.24 -8.06 1.98
N PHE A 49 -1.04 -8.45 0.99
CA PHE A 49 -2.03 -7.57 0.38
C PHE A 49 -3.31 -8.35 0.03
N CYS A 50 -4.45 -7.65 0.02
CA CYS A 50 -5.73 -8.19 -0.40
C CYS A 50 -6.50 -7.15 -1.21
N ILE A 51 -7.13 -7.59 -2.32
CA ILE A 51 -8.11 -6.80 -3.06
C ILE A 51 -9.50 -7.36 -2.75
N GLU A 52 -10.27 -6.62 -1.96
CA GLU A 52 -11.67 -6.89 -1.66
C GLU A 52 -12.55 -6.44 -2.84
N LYS A 53 -13.66 -7.14 -3.11
CA LYS A 53 -14.50 -6.89 -4.30
C LYS A 53 -15.81 -6.14 -4.01
N ASP A 54 -16.28 -6.11 -2.76
CA ASP A 54 -17.56 -5.47 -2.39
C ASP A 54 -17.55 -4.97 -0.93
N PRO A 55 -17.38 -3.65 -0.70
CA PRO A 55 -16.94 -2.65 -1.68
C PRO A 55 -15.50 -2.94 -2.15
N ILE A 56 -15.09 -2.41 -3.31
CA ILE A 56 -13.70 -2.55 -3.75
C ILE A 56 -12.79 -1.87 -2.71
N ALA A 57 -11.84 -2.62 -2.16
CA ALA A 57 -10.87 -2.12 -1.21
C ALA A 57 -9.51 -2.80 -1.38
N VAL A 58 -8.45 -2.13 -0.98
CA VAL A 58 -7.10 -2.67 -0.93
C VAL A 58 -6.59 -2.62 0.50
N SER A 59 -6.30 -3.78 1.06
CA SER A 59 -5.65 -3.91 2.35
C SER A 59 -4.18 -4.23 2.13
N LEU A 60 -3.28 -3.48 2.76
CA LEU A 60 -1.82 -3.66 2.71
C LEU A 60 -1.28 -3.81 4.13
N LYS A 61 -0.48 -4.86 4.33
CA LYS A 61 0.31 -5.05 5.54
C LYS A 61 1.79 -4.97 5.18
N THR A 62 2.50 -4.06 5.82
CA THR A 62 3.87 -3.73 5.48
C THR A 62 4.73 -3.52 6.73
N LYS A 63 6.04 -3.62 6.56
CA LYS A 63 7.03 -3.21 7.56
C LYS A 63 7.82 -2.04 7.02
N LEU A 64 7.89 -0.93 7.77
CA LEU A 64 8.73 0.21 7.41
C LEU A 64 10.21 -0.16 7.50
N ILE A 65 10.98 0.16 6.47
CA ILE A 65 12.44 -0.03 6.47
C ILE A 65 13.06 1.31 6.89
N ILE A 66 13.29 1.45 8.19
CA ILE A 66 14.04 2.58 8.72
C ILE A 66 15.52 2.18 8.66
N LYS A 67 16.28 2.78 7.76
CA LYS A 67 17.74 2.67 7.81
C LYS A 67 18.21 3.48 9.01
N SER A 68 18.59 2.80 10.09
CA SER A 68 19.40 3.40 11.15
C SER A 68 20.75 3.75 10.53
N ASN A 69 21.03 5.06 10.41
CA ASN A 69 22.37 5.56 10.12
C ASN A 69 23.24 5.46 11.37
#